data_AF-A0A915Z0W9-F1
#
_entry.id   AF-A0A915Z0W9-F1
#
_cell.length_a   1.000
_cell.length_b   1.000
_cell.length_c   1.000
_cell.angle_alpha   90.00
_cell.angle_beta   90.00
_cell.angle_gamma   90.00
#
_symmetry.space_group_name_H-M   'P 1'
#
loop_
_entity.id
_entity.type
_entity.pdbx_description
1 polymer ?
#
loop_
_entity_poly.entity_id
_entity_poly.type
_entity_poly.pdbx_seq_one_letter_code
_entity_poly.pdbx_strand_id
1 'polypeptide(L)' 'MKPLTPKTRGAIVYGHNCEQSSCTIAKQLGCGKTTVNDILKRFHETHSLIPKKQTGRPPLLNSPAQQELKEFVQENGENC' A
#
# COMPACT_ATOMS: atom_id res chain seq x y z
N MET A 1 -5.93 -2.28 7.64
CA MET A 1 -5.88 -0.87 8.09
C MET A 1 -6.12 0.04 6.90
N LYS A 2 -6.91 1.10 7.06
CA LYS A 2 -7.16 2.07 5.98
C LYS A 2 -5.96 3.02 5.86
N PRO A 3 -5.43 3.26 4.64
CA PRO A 3 -4.32 4.19 4.46
C PRO A 3 -4.72 5.63 4.81
N LEU A 4 -3.77 6.40 5.34
CA LEU A 4 -3.94 7.82 5.63
C LEU A 4 -4.28 8.60 4.35
N THR A 5 -5.11 9.62 4.50
CA THR A 5 -5.47 10.49 3.36
C THR A 5 -4.24 11.24 2.83
N PRO A 6 -4.19 11.57 1.53
CA PRO A 6 -3.09 12.36 0.96
C PRO A 6 -2.86 13.68 1.71
N LYS A 7 -3.93 14.33 2.16
CA LYS A 7 -3.87 15.57 2.96
C LYS A 7 -3.10 15.37 4.26
N THR A 8 -3.40 14.30 5.01
CA THR A 8 -2.70 14.00 6.26
C THR A 8 -1.23 13.64 6.02
N ARG A 9 -0.91 12.92 4.94
CA ARG A 9 0.48 12.60 4.58
C ARG A 9 1.27 13.85 4.19
N GLY A 10 0.64 14.78 3.48
CA GLY A 10 1.23 16.09 3.17
C GLY A 10 1.50 16.92 4.42
N ALA A 11 0.56 16.95 5.39
CA ALA A 11 0.76 17.62 6.67
C ALA A 11 1.94 17.05 7.46
N ILE A 12 2.16 15.73 7.41
CA ILE A 12 3.32 15.08 8.04
C ILE A 12 4.64 15.57 7.43
N VAL A 13 4.74 15.58 6.10
CA VAL A 13 5.96 16.02 5.41
C VAL A 13 6.20 17.51 5.62
N TYR A 14 5.15 18.32 5.57
CA TYR A 14 5.25 19.74 5.88
C TYR A 14 5.75 20.00 7.30
N GLY A 15 5.17 19.33 8.31
CA GLY A 15 5.60 19.46 9.70
C GLY A 15 7.06 19.07 9.90
N HIS A 16 7.52 18.01 9.23
CA HIS A 16 8.93 17.60 9.26
C HIS A 16 9.85 18.64 8.61
N ASN A 17 9.44 19.23 7.49
CA ASN A 17 10.20 20.29 6.82
C ASN A 17 10.26 21.59 7.64
N CYS A 18 9.31 21.80 8.55
CA CYS A 18 9.34 22.84 9.57
C CYS A 18 10.12 22.44 10.84
N GLU A 19 10.97 21.40 10.75
CA GLU A 19 11.81 20.88 11.84
C GLU A 19 11.04 20.39 13.07
N GLN A 20 9.74 20.10 12.93
CA GLN A 20 8.96 19.54 14.03
C GLN A 20 9.34 18.07 14.26
N SER A 21 9.42 17.68 15.53
CA SER A 21 9.68 16.28 15.87
C SER A 21 8.54 15.37 15.41
N SER A 22 8.86 14.14 15.01
CA SER A 22 7.84 13.13 14.64
C SER A 22 6.83 12.87 15.76
N CYS A 23 7.22 13.06 17.02
CA CYS A 23 6.34 12.93 18.18
C CYS A 23 5.31 14.06 18.24
N THR A 24 5.73 15.29 17.97
CA THR A 24 4.84 16.47 17.92
C THR A 24 3.81 16.33 16.80
N ILE A 25 4.27 15.94 15.60
CA ILE A 25 3.42 15.73 14.42
C ILE A 25 2.40 14.62 14.71
N ALA A 26 2.84 13.51 15.30
CA ALA A 26 1.98 12.39 15.67
C ALA A 26 0.87 12.81 16.65
N LYS A 27 1.20 13.59 17.68
CA LYS A 27 0.23 14.14 18.64
C LYS A 27 -0.79 15.07 17.98
N GLN A 28 -0.32 15.98 17.13
CA GLN A 28 -1.20 16.93 16.43
C GLN A 28 -2.18 16.25 15.48
N LEU A 29 -1.74 15.17 14.82
CA LEU A 29 -2.55 14.45 13.82
C LEU A 29 -3.29 13.23 14.41
N GLY A 30 -3.12 12.94 15.69
CA GLY A 30 -3.73 11.78 16.35
C GLY A 30 -3.30 10.44 15.75
N CYS A 31 -2.05 10.32 15.29
CA CYS A 31 -1.51 9.10 14.69
C CYS A 31 -0.29 8.56 15.46
N GLY A 32 0.13 7.34 15.15
CA GLY A 32 1.32 6.74 15.77
C GLY A 32 2.61 7.37 15.25
N LYS A 33 3.61 7.55 16.13
CA LYS A 33 4.97 8.01 15.74
C LYS A 33 5.59 7.10 14.66
N THR A 34 5.37 5.80 14.76
CA THR A 34 5.83 4.82 13.75
C THR A 34 5.22 5.12 12.39
N THR A 35 3.93 5.46 12.32
CA THR A 35 3.25 5.85 11.09
C THR A 35 3.85 7.11 10.47
N VAL A 36 4.20 8.10 11.28
CA VAL A 36 4.91 9.30 10.81
C VAL A 36 6.26 8.93 10.20
N ASN A 37 7.06 8.13 10.91
CA ASN A 37 8.38 7.71 10.44
C ASN A 37 8.32 6.86 9.15
N ASP A 38 7.35 5.95 9.05
CA ASP A 38 7.16 5.13 7.85
C ASP A 38 6.79 5.99 6.63
N ILE A 39 6.00 7.05 6.83
CA ILE A 39 5.65 7.99 5.76
C ILE A 39 6.86 8.80 5.34
N LEU A 40 7.62 9.35 6.29
CA LEU A 40 8.82 10.14 6.01
C LEU A 40 9.88 9.29 5.29
N LYS A 41 10.11 8.05 5.75
CA LYS A 41 11.03 7.11 5.10
C LYS A 41 10.62 6.83 3.65
N ARG A 42 9.35 6.49 3.42
CA ARG A 42 8.85 6.25 2.05
C ARG A 42 8.92 7.50 1.17
N PHE A 43 8.64 8.68 1.73
CA PHE A 43 8.75 9.93 1.01
C PHE A 43 10.20 10.23 0.61
N HIS A 44 11.16 9.97 1.50
CA HIS A 44 12.58 10.08 1.19
C HIS A 44 13.02 9.10 0.08
N GLU A 45 12.53 7.86 0.10
CA GLU A 45 12.89 6.85 -0.89
C GLU A 45 12.24 7.06 -2.27
N THR A 46 11.00 7.56 -2.30
CA THR A 46 10.17 7.56 -3.53
C THR A 46 9.79 8.96 -4.01
N HIS A 47 10.07 10.00 -3.22
CA HIS A 47 9.59 11.37 -3.41
C HIS A 47 8.06 11.49 -3.64
N SER A 48 7.30 10.48 -3.19
CA SER A 48 5.87 10.39 -3.43
C SER A 48 5.06 10.31 -2.14
N LEU A 49 4.00 11.11 -2.08
CA LEU A 49 2.99 11.08 -1.02
C LEU A 49 1.85 10.12 -1.34
N ILE A 50 1.84 9.53 -2.54
CA ILE A 50 0.78 8.62 -2.99
C ILE A 50 1.13 7.21 -2.54
N PRO A 51 0.24 6.51 -1.81
CA PRO A 51 0.49 5.12 -1.47
C PRO A 51 0.59 4.28 -2.76
N LYS A 52 1.62 3.46 -2.88
CA LYS A 52 1.69 2.48 -3.98
C LYS A 52 0.49 1.55 -3.91
N LYS A 53 -0.13 1.29 -5.07
CA LYS A 53 -1.20 0.29 -5.18
C LYS A 53 -0.64 -1.04 -4.67
N GLN A 54 -1.30 -1.64 -3.68
CA GLN A 54 -0.98 -2.99 -3.26
C GLN A 54 -1.42 -3.93 -4.37
N THR A 55 -0.48 -4.35 -5.19
CA THR A 55 -0.70 -5.48 -6.09
C THR A 55 -0.64 -6.73 -5.24
N GLY A 56 -1.65 -7.59 -5.35
CA GLY A 56 -1.61 -8.91 -4.72
C GLY A 56 -0.43 -9.73 -5.26
N ARG A 57 -0.31 -10.97 -4.78
CA ARG A 57 0.63 -11.91 -5.38
C ARG A 57 0.32 -12.03 -6.87
N PRO A 58 1.30 -11.85 -7.77
CA PRO A 58 1.07 -12.05 -9.19
C PRO A 58 0.55 -13.48 -9.42
N PRO A 59 -0.40 -13.67 -10.33
CA PRO A 59 -0.91 -15.01 -10.63
C PRO A 59 0.21 -15.89 -11.17
N LEU A 60 0.21 -17.17 -10.78
CA LEU A 60 1.21 -18.14 -11.22
C LEU A 60 1.10 -18.41 -12.73
N LEU A 61 -0.14 -18.48 -13.21
CA LEU A 61 -0.47 -18.73 -14.61
C LEU A 61 -0.90 -17.42 -15.27
N ASN A 62 -0.51 -17.25 -16.53
CA ASN A 62 -1.05 -16.19 -17.38
C ASN A 62 -2.51 -16.50 -17.76
N SER A 63 -3.22 -15.51 -18.32
CA SER A 63 -4.66 -15.66 -18.63
C SER A 63 -4.96 -16.87 -19.53
N PRO A 64 -4.18 -17.18 -20.58
CA PRO A 64 -4.41 -18.36 -21.41
C PRO A 64 -4.27 -19.67 -20.63
N ALA A 65 -3.19 -19.85 -19.86
CA ALA A 65 -2.97 -21.07 -19.09
C ALA A 65 -4.01 -21.26 -17.98
N GLN A 66 -4.58 -20.16 -17.43
CA GLN A 66 -5.72 -20.26 -16.51
C GLN A 66 -6.99 -20.76 -17.21
N GLN A 67 -7.21 -20.35 -18.46
CA GLN A 67 -8.35 -20.79 -19.24
C GLN A 67 -8.22 -22.26 -19.64
N GLU A 68 -7.05 -22.68 -20.13
CA GLU A 68 -6.75 -24.09 -20.44
C GLU A 68 -6.93 -24.98 -19.21
N LEU A 69 -6.42 -24.56 -18.05
CA LEU A 69 -6.60 -25.30 -16.80
C LEU A 69 -8.08 -25.38 -16.40
N LYS A 70 -8.84 -24.30 -16.60
CA LYS A 70 -10.28 -24.26 -16.29
C LYS A 70 -11.07 -25.22 -17.18
N GLU A 71 -10.78 -25.21 -18.48
CA GLU A 71 -11.39 -26.12 -19.47
C GLU A 71 -11.06 -27.58 -19.13
N PHE A 72 -9.80 -27.89 -18.82
CA PHE A 72 -9.37 -29.22 -18.40
C PHE A 72 -10.11 -29.73 -17.14
N VAL A 73 -10.22 -28.88 -16.11
CA VAL A 73 -10.95 -29.25 -14.87
C VAL A 73 -12.43 -29.45 -15.15
N GLN A 74 -13.04 -28.67 -16.04
CA GLN A 74 -14.46 -28.75 -16.36
C GLN A 74 -14.80 -30.01 -17.16
N GLU A 75 -13.98 -30.36 -18.16
CA GLU A 75 -14.11 -31.59 -18.95
C GLU A 75 -13.97 -32.86 -18.08
N ASN A 76 -13.09 -32.83 -17.08
CA ASN A 76 -12.87 -33.96 -16.17
C ASN A 76 -13.81 -33.97 -14.94
N GLY A 77 -14.44 -32.83 -14.62
CA GLY A 77 -15.35 -32.67 -13.49
C GLY A 77 -16.78 -33.13 -13.75
N GLU A 78 -17.18 -33.27 -15.02
CA GLU A 78 -18.48 -33.81 -15.43
C GLU A 78 -18.54 -35.36 -15.39
N ASN A 79 -17.44 -36.04 -15.01
CA ASN A 79 -17.37 -37.49 -14.82
C ASN A 79 -17.60 -37.95 -13.36
N CYS A 80 -18.26 -37.14 -12.52
CA CYS A 80 -18.64 -37.48 -11.15
C CYS A 80 -20.17 -37.59 -10.98
#